data_AF-A0A933VCJ9-F1
#
_entry.id   AF-A0A933VCJ9-F1
#
_cell.length_a   1.000
_cell.length_b   1.000
_cell.length_c   1.000
_cell.angle_alpha   90.00
_cell.angle_beta   90.00
_cell.angle_gamma   90.00
#
_symmetry.space_group_name_H-M   'P 1'
#
loop_
_entity.id
_entity.type
_entity.pdbx_description
1 polymer ?
#
loop_
_entity_poly.entity_id
_entity_poly.type
_entity_poly.pdbx_seq_one_letter_code
_entity_poly.pdbx_strand_id
1 'polypeptide(L)'
;MISRTQGLLPMLYTPSELEQELGVPAYSIRDWVKLGMPHERDKRERLWINGIEFAQWVNRIRKKGAHTRLKKDEAFCLHCKQAVRLDHPQVSQKGNHILLSGQCPNCGHSIHRGGHVDPSQ
;
A
#
# COMPACT_ATOMS: atom_id res chain seq x y z
N MET A 1 11.87 5.13 -0.47
CA MET A 1 12.14 4.24 0.67
C MET A 1 12.04 5.08 1.94
N ILE A 2 10.96 4.98 2.73
CA ILE A 2 10.77 5.82 3.94
C ILE A 2 11.07 4.95 5.17
N SER A 3 12.36 4.79 5.48
CA SER A 3 12.83 3.97 6.60
C SER A 3 12.91 4.74 7.93
N ARG A 4 12.56 6.04 7.96
CA ARG A 4 12.79 6.94 9.10
C ARG A 4 11.57 7.23 9.99
N THR A 5 10.42 6.62 9.75
CA THR A 5 9.22 6.87 10.57
C THR A 5 9.32 6.33 12.01
N GLN A 6 10.30 5.48 12.32
CA GLN A 6 10.53 4.97 13.68
C GLN A 6 11.27 5.96 14.60
N GLY A 7 11.70 7.13 14.10
CA GLY A 7 12.49 8.11 14.86
C GLY A 7 11.80 9.44 15.17
N LEU A 8 10.51 9.59 14.87
CA LEU A 8 9.82 10.86 15.15
C LEU A 8 9.61 11.03 16.67
N LEU A 9 10.05 12.17 17.20
CA LEU A 9 9.87 12.54 18.59
C LEU A 9 8.39 12.80 18.89
N PRO A 10 7.95 12.71 20.17
CA PRO A 10 6.60 13.07 20.62
C PRO A 10 6.38 14.60 20.57
N MET A 11 6.50 15.19 19.39
CA MET A 11 6.38 16.62 19.15
C MET A 11 5.43 16.92 18.00
N LEU A 12 4.95 18.17 17.96
CA LEU A 12 4.15 18.68 16.85
C LEU A 12 5.09 19.23 15.77
N TYR A 13 4.87 18.77 14.54
CA TYR A 13 5.62 19.20 13.37
C TYR A 13 4.69 19.91 12.40
N THR A 14 5.23 20.90 11.70
CA THR A 14 4.63 21.46 10.50
C THR A 14 4.99 20.60 9.27
N PRO A 15 4.27 20.72 8.15
CA PRO A 15 4.61 20.02 6.91
C PRO A 15 6.04 20.24 6.43
N SER A 16 6.58 21.45 6.61
CA SER A 16 7.93 21.79 6.20
C SER A 16 8.99 21.12 7.07
N GLU A 17 8.74 20.99 8.38
CA GLU A 17 9.65 20.27 9.28
C GLU A 17 9.65 18.77 8.99
N LEU A 18 8.46 18.18 8.77
CA LEU A 18 8.38 16.77 8.36
C LEU A 18 9.06 16.49 7.02
N GLU A 19 9.04 17.46 6.10
CA GLU A 19 9.76 17.36 4.83
C GLU A 19 11.27 17.27 5.05
N GLN A 20 11.82 18.10 5.93
CA GLN A 20 13.24 18.07 6.28
C GLN A 20 13.63 16.78 7.02
N GLU A 21 12.80 16.33 7.97
CA GLU A 21 13.08 15.14 8.79
C GLU A 21 12.97 13.83 8.00
N LEU A 22 11.90 13.70 7.20
CA LEU A 22 11.55 12.45 6.53
C LEU A 22 11.97 12.41 5.05
N GLY A 23 12.34 13.55 4.46
CA GLY A 23 12.59 13.68 3.02
C GLY A 23 11.33 13.52 2.18
N VAL A 24 10.15 13.74 2.75
CA VAL A 24 8.86 13.64 2.05
C VAL A 24 8.40 15.04 1.66
N PRO A 25 8.10 15.31 0.39
CA PRO A 25 7.67 16.64 -0.02
C PRO A 25 6.46 17.16 0.76
N ALA A 26 6.47 18.43 1.14
CA ALA A 26 5.40 19.02 1.95
C ALA A 26 4.01 18.94 1.27
N TYR A 27 3.96 18.93 -0.07
CA TYR A 27 2.70 18.74 -0.81
C TYR A 27 2.10 17.34 -0.59
N SER A 28 2.92 16.29 -0.56
CA SER A 28 2.48 14.92 -0.29
C SER A 28 1.85 14.80 1.09
N ILE A 29 2.43 15.50 2.07
CA ILE A 29 1.90 15.57 3.44
C ILE A 29 0.53 16.24 3.44
N ARG A 30 0.35 17.33 2.68
CA ARG A 30 -0.96 17.98 2.52
C ARG A 30 -1.99 17.09 1.83
N ASP A 31 -1.57 16.26 0.87
CA ASP A 31 -2.48 15.29 0.26
C ASP A 31 -2.86 14.17 1.24
N TRP A 32 -1.96 13.76 2.13
CA TRP A 32 -2.25 12.80 3.18
C TRP A 32 -3.26 13.33 4.20
N VAL A 33 -3.29 14.63 4.47
CA VAL A 33 -4.36 15.27 5.25
C VAL A 33 -5.74 14.98 4.64
N LYS A 34 -5.88 15.09 3.31
CA LYS A 34 -7.14 14.78 2.61
C LYS A 34 -7.51 13.29 2.72
N LEU A 35 -6.52 12.40 2.89
CA LEU A 35 -6.71 10.97 3.11
C LEU A 35 -7.00 10.60 4.58
N GLY A 36 -7.18 11.60 5.46
CA GLY A 36 -7.48 11.36 6.88
C GLY A 36 -6.24 11.11 7.73
N MET A 37 -5.10 11.70 7.38
CA MET A 37 -3.93 11.74 8.26
C MET A 37 -4.24 12.52 9.55
N PRO A 38 -3.85 12.01 10.73
CA PRO A 38 -4.04 12.72 11.99
C PRO A 38 -3.27 14.04 11.96
N HIS A 39 -3.98 15.12 12.26
CA HIS A 39 -3.47 16.47 12.29
C HIS A 39 -4.37 17.34 13.17
N GLU A 40 -3.80 18.41 13.69
CA GLU A 40 -4.52 19.47 14.37
C GLU A 40 -4.42 20.77 13.56
N ARG A 41 -5.45 21.60 13.65
CA ARG A 41 -5.42 22.96 13.10
C ARG A 41 -5.57 23.94 14.24
N ASP A 42 -4.62 24.86 14.35
CA ASP A 42 -4.72 25.97 15.31
C ASP A 42 -5.69 27.05 14.81
N LYS A 43 -6.03 28.03 15.64
CA LYS A 43 -6.90 29.19 15.36
C LYS A 43 -6.47 30.02 14.14
N ARG A 44 -5.22 29.88 13.71
CA ARG A 44 -4.65 30.51 12.50
C ARG A 44 -4.64 29.58 11.28
N GLU A 45 -5.39 28.48 11.32
CA GLU A 45 -5.43 27.41 10.32
C GLU A 45 -4.07 26.78 10.00
N ARG A 46 -3.12 26.86 10.93
CA ARG A 46 -1.82 26.21 10.78
C ARG A 46 -1.95 24.73 11.08
N LEU A 47 -1.35 23.91 10.20
CA LEU A 47 -1.36 22.47 10.31
C LEU A 47 -0.26 21.99 11.26
N TRP A 48 -0.66 21.25 12.29
CA TRP A 48 0.22 20.62 13.26
C TRP A 48 0.05 19.11 13.17
N ILE A 49 1.15 18.39 13.15
CA ILE A 49 1.17 16.95 12.94
C ILE A 49 1.96 16.32 14.08
N ASN A 50 1.30 15.51 14.91
CA ASN A 50 1.97 14.79 15.97
C ASN A 50 2.82 13.66 15.37
N GLY A 51 4.12 13.66 15.66
CA GLY A 51 5.08 12.70 15.11
C GLY A 51 4.72 11.23 15.41
N ILE A 52 4.20 10.94 16.60
CA ILE A 52 3.80 9.57 17.00
C ILE A 52 2.55 9.15 16.23
N GLU A 53 1.52 9.98 16.20
CA GLU A 53 0.27 9.65 15.51
C GLU A 53 0.50 9.48 14.01
N PHE A 54 1.33 10.35 13.43
CA PHE A 54 1.77 10.23 12.05
C PHE A 54 2.49 8.90 11.79
N ALA A 55 3.47 8.53 12.64
CA ALA A 55 4.18 7.26 12.49
C ALA A 55 3.23 6.05 12.59
N GLN A 56 2.26 6.08 13.51
CA GLN A 56 1.24 5.05 13.66
C GLN A 56 0.34 4.97 12.42
N TRP A 57 -0.11 6.12 11.90
CA TRP A 57 -0.94 6.20 10.70
C TRP A 57 -0.21 5.66 9.47
N VAL A 58 1.05 6.06 9.27
CA VAL A 58 1.90 5.53 8.19
C VAL A 58 2.07 4.02 8.33
N ASN A 59 2.32 3.52 9.54
CA ASN A 59 2.42 2.08 9.79
C ASN A 59 1.11 1.35 9.50
N ARG A 60 -0.04 1.94 9.81
CA ARG A 60 -1.36 1.37 9.50
C ARG A 60 -1.59 1.29 7.99
N ILE A 61 -1.24 2.34 7.24
CA ILE A 61 -1.37 2.34 5.77
C ILE A 61 -0.40 1.34 5.13
N ARG A 62 0.85 1.29 5.59
CA ARG A 62 1.82 0.29 5.13
C ARG A 62 1.34 -1.14 5.39
N LYS A 63 0.78 -1.41 6.57
CA LYS A 63 0.20 -2.73 6.90
C LYS A 63 -1.00 -3.08 6.00
N LYS A 64 -1.82 -2.11 5.60
CA LYS A 64 -2.87 -2.34 4.60
C LYS A 64 -2.31 -2.68 3.21
N GLY A 65 -1.16 -2.10 2.84
CA GLY A 65 -0.46 -2.39 1.58
C GLY A 65 0.47 -3.61 1.63
N ALA A 66 0.77 -4.14 2.81
CA ALA A 66 1.60 -5.32 3.00
C ALA A 66 0.81 -6.55 2.55
N HIS A 67 0.90 -6.84 1.26
CA HIS A 67 0.57 -8.10 0.58
C HIS A 67 -0.38 -8.97 1.39
N THR A 68 -1.68 -8.74 1.23
CA THR A 68 -2.65 -9.81 1.49
C THR A 68 -2.15 -11.01 0.69
N ARG A 69 -1.65 -12.06 1.38
CA ARG A 69 -1.15 -13.26 0.72
C ARG A 69 -2.31 -13.81 -0.10
N LEU A 70 -2.26 -13.59 -1.41
CA LEU A 70 -3.27 -14.09 -2.31
C LEU A 70 -3.27 -15.61 -2.19
N LYS A 71 -4.44 -16.19 -1.87
CA LYS A 71 -4.63 -17.65 -1.86
C LYS A 71 -4.27 -18.21 -3.23
N LYS A 72 -4.00 -19.52 -3.34
CA LYS A 72 -3.53 -20.14 -4.61
C LYS A 72 -4.44 -19.79 -5.81
N ASP A 73 -5.73 -19.61 -5.56
CA ASP A 73 -6.75 -19.33 -6.60
C ASP A 73 -7.12 -17.85 -6.77
N GLU A 74 -6.47 -16.93 -6.05
CA GLU A 74 -6.74 -15.49 -6.13
C GLU A 74 -5.65 -14.79 -6.95
N ALA A 75 -6.01 -13.84 -7.81
CA ALA A 75 -5.07 -13.04 -8.56
C ALA A 75 -5.28 -11.55 -8.27
N PHE A 76 -4.22 -10.76 -8.29
CA PHE A 76 -4.32 -9.33 -8.03
C PHE A 76 -4.62 -8.61 -9.35
N CYS A 77 -5.80 -8.00 -9.44
CA CYS A 77 -6.13 -7.17 -10.58
C CYS A 77 -5.42 -5.83 -10.44
N LEU A 78 -4.50 -5.50 -11.35
CA LEU A 78 -3.82 -4.19 -11.36
C LEU A 78 -4.79 -3.04 -11.66
N HIS A 79 -5.89 -3.32 -12.35
CA HIS A 79 -6.91 -2.34 -12.70
C HIS A 79 -7.83 -2.04 -11.50
N CYS A 80 -8.41 -3.07 -10.88
CA CYS A 80 -9.26 -2.90 -9.69
C CYS A 80 -8.46 -2.70 -8.39
N LYS A 81 -7.14 -2.91 -8.41
CA LYS A 81 -6.23 -2.83 -7.26
C LYS A 81 -6.67 -3.69 -6.07
N GLN A 82 -7.30 -4.83 -6.36
CA GLN A 82 -7.81 -5.76 -5.36
C GLN A 82 -7.52 -7.21 -5.76
N ALA A 83 -7.47 -8.11 -4.77
CA ALA A 83 -7.44 -9.54 -4.99
C ALA A 83 -8.81 -10.00 -5.50
N VAL A 84 -8.85 -10.69 -6.63
CA VAL A 84 -10.06 -11.25 -7.25
C VAL A 84 -9.83 -12.72 -7.57
N ARG A 85 -10.90 -13.51 -7.57
CA ARG A 85 -10.85 -14.86 -8.15
C ARG A 85 -10.99 -14.73 -9.66
N LEU A 86 -10.10 -15.41 -10.39
CA LEU A 86 -10.13 -15.36 -11.84
C LEU A 86 -11.35 -16.10 -12.37
N ASP A 87 -12.00 -15.50 -13.36
CA ASP A 87 -12.95 -16.18 -14.21
C ASP A 87 -12.18 -16.88 -15.34
N HIS A 88 -12.49 -18.16 -15.58
CA HIS A 88 -11.78 -19.05 -16.51
C HIS A 88 -10.25 -19.12 -16.30
N PRO A 89 -9.75 -19.60 -15.14
CA PRO A 89 -8.32 -19.70 -14.88
C PRO A 89 -7.64 -20.72 -15.81
N GLN A 90 -6.69 -20.25 -16.60
CA GLN A 90 -5.76 -21.05 -17.39
C GLN A 90 -4.40 -21.10 -16.67
N VAL A 91 -3.96 -22.29 -16.30
CA VAL A 91 -2.63 -22.51 -15.75
C VAL A 91 -1.72 -23.02 -16.87
N SER A 92 -0.68 -22.27 -17.20
CA SER A 92 0.40 -22.78 -18.05
C SER A 92 1.64 -23.03 -17.21
N GLN A 93 2.19 -24.23 -17.29
CA GLN A 93 3.39 -24.63 -16.56
C GLN A 93 4.59 -24.65 -17.51
N LYS A 94 5.68 -24.02 -17.11
CA LYS A 94 6.99 -24.12 -17.77
C LYS A 94 8.04 -24.50 -16.72
N GLY A 95 8.36 -25.80 -16.65
CA GLY A 95 9.25 -26.35 -15.63
C GLY A 95 8.67 -26.12 -14.22
N ASN A 96 9.42 -25.41 -13.38
CA ASN A 96 9.01 -25.10 -12.01
C ASN A 96 8.15 -23.83 -11.89
N HIS A 97 7.90 -23.11 -12.98
CA HIS A 97 7.07 -21.91 -12.97
C HIS A 97 5.66 -22.22 -13.46
N ILE A 98 4.66 -21.70 -12.75
CA ILE A 98 3.26 -21.66 -13.18
C ILE A 98 2.88 -20.24 -13.53
N LEU A 99 2.17 -20.08 -14.62
CA LEU A 99 1.53 -18.84 -15.02
C LEU A 99 0.03 -19.07 -15.00
N LEU A 100 -0.61 -18.52 -13.97
CA LEU A 100 -2.05 -18.48 -13.84
C LEU A 100 -2.56 -17.24 -14.60
N SER A 101 -3.28 -17.45 -15.69
CA SER A 101 -3.89 -16.42 -16.50
C SER A 101 -5.41 -16.54 -16.41
N GLY A 102 -6.14 -15.43 -16.43
CA GLY A 102 -7.60 -15.47 -16.45
C GLY A 102 -8.18 -14.08 -16.55
N GLN A 103 -9.50 -13.96 -16.50
CA GLN A 103 -10.16 -12.65 -16.57
C GLN A 103 -10.61 -12.19 -15.18
N CYS A 104 -10.56 -10.87 -14.96
CA CYS A 104 -11.13 -10.25 -13.77
C CYS A 104 -12.66 -10.27 -13.88
N PRO A 105 -13.41 -10.86 -12.93
CA PRO A 105 -14.88 -10.82 -12.97
C PRO A 105 -15.44 -9.40 -12.78
N ASN A 106 -14.64 -8.48 -12.24
CA ASN A 106 -15.08 -7.11 -11.92
C ASN A 106 -14.82 -6.11 -13.06
N CYS A 107 -13.81 -6.35 -13.91
CA CYS A 107 -13.47 -5.42 -15.01
C CYS A 107 -13.26 -6.08 -16.37
N GLY A 108 -13.36 -7.41 -16.46
CA GLY A 108 -13.12 -8.17 -17.69
C GLY A 108 -11.66 -8.18 -18.17
N HIS A 109 -10.73 -7.55 -17.44
CA HIS A 109 -9.34 -7.45 -17.88
C HIS A 109 -8.58 -8.75 -17.63
N SER A 110 -7.68 -9.12 -18.54
CA SER A 110 -6.79 -10.26 -18.39
C SER A 110 -5.79 -10.01 -17.26
N ILE A 111 -5.73 -10.92 -16.31
CA ILE A 111 -4.79 -10.92 -15.19
C ILE A 111 -3.84 -12.11 -15.37
N HIS A 112 -2.56 -11.84 -15.20
CA HIS A 112 -1.51 -12.85 -15.21
C HIS A 112 -0.80 -12.87 -13.86
N ARG A 113 -0.78 -14.02 -13.20
CA ARG A 113 -0.09 -14.28 -11.93
C ARG A 113 0.96 -15.35 -12.15
N GLY A 114 2.22 -14.99 -11.98
CA GLY A 114 3.32 -15.94 -11.87
C GLY A 114 3.35 -16.58 -10.48
N GLY A 115 3.55 -17.89 -10.43
CA GLY A 115 3.81 -18.65 -9.23
C GLY A 115 4.90 -19.69 -9.48
N HIS A 116 5.34 -20.35 -8.42
CA HIS A 116 6.21 -21.51 -8.49
C HIS A 116 5.38 -22.75 -8.16
N VAL A 117 5.64 -23.87 -8.83
CA VAL A 117 5.11 -25.15 -8.38
C VAL A 117 5.82 -25.46 -7.06
N ASP A 118 5.09 -25.55 -5.96
CA ASP A 118 5.64 -26.10 -4.73
C ASP A 118 5.89 -27.61 -4.99
N PRO A 119 7.13 -28.12 -4.90
CA PRO A 119 7.44 -29.54 -5.12
C PRO A 119 7.03 -30.39 -3.90
N SER A 120 5.77 -30.30 -3.46
CA SER A 120 5.22 -31.10 -2.36
C SER A 120 3.90 -31.77 -2.76
N GLN A 121 4.02 -32.73 -3.67
CA GLN A 121 3.20 -33.95 -3.73
C GLN A 121 4.17 -35.10 -4.01
#